data_AF-A0AAP9GIA0-F1
#
_entry.id   AF-A0AAP9GIA0-F1
#
_cell.length_a   1.000
_cell.length_b   1.000
_cell.length_c   1.000
_cell.angle_alpha   90.00
_cell.angle_beta   90.00
_cell.angle_gamma   90.00
#
_symmetry.space_group_name_H-M   'P 1'
#
loop_
_entity.id
_entity.type
_entity.pdbx_description
1 polymer ?
#
loop_
_entity_poly.entity_id
_entity_poly.type
_entity_poly.pdbx_seq_one_letter_code
_entity_poly.pdbx_strand_id
1 'polypeptide(L)'
;MSNFKTKLRQIMQKTRDEWAAFAIKEMGISSNTIAKSYGYKSSCDLEQTLKQDEKDADSYISSSPCARSLTSDVSKTTIFD
;
A
#
# COMPACT_ATOMS: atom_id res chain seq x y z
N MET A 1 -21.04 14.17 -7.82
CA MET A 1 -19.62 14.50 -8.10
C MET A 1 -19.40 14.34 -9.60
N SER A 2 -18.83 15.32 -10.31
CA SER A 2 -18.71 15.27 -11.78
C SER A 2 -17.85 14.07 -12.25
N ASN A 3 -18.29 13.39 -13.32
CA ASN A 3 -17.60 12.24 -13.92
C ASN A 3 -16.12 12.55 -14.28
N PHE A 4 -15.85 13.79 -14.70
CA PHE A 4 -14.50 14.26 -15.00
C PHE A 4 -13.57 14.22 -13.78
N LYS A 5 -14.03 14.69 -12.62
CA LYS A 5 -13.23 14.71 -11.38
C LYS A 5 -12.85 13.29 -10.93
N THR A 6 -13.77 12.34 -11.09
CA THR A 6 -13.52 10.93 -10.76
C THR A 6 -12.48 10.32 -11.73
N LYS A 7 -12.64 10.52 -13.03
CA LYS A 7 -11.67 10.03 -14.03
C LYS A 7 -10.28 10.63 -13.85
N LEU A 8 -10.20 11.94 -13.58
CA LEU A 8 -8.92 12.60 -13.33
C LEU A 8 -8.22 12.01 -12.10
N ARG A 9 -8.97 11.76 -11.01
CA ARG A 9 -8.42 11.11 -9.82
C ARG A 9 -7.87 9.72 -10.13
N GLN A 10 -8.58 8.91 -10.92
CA GLN A 10 -8.13 7.57 -11.31
C GLN A 10 -6.84 7.62 -12.13
N ILE A 11 -6.74 8.55 -13.09
CA ILE A 11 -5.52 8.73 -13.90
C ILE A 11 -4.34 9.11 -12.99
N MET A 12 -4.53 10.09 -12.11
CA MET A 12 -3.47 10.53 -11.19
C MET A 12 -3.03 9.42 -10.24
N GLN A 13 -3.96 8.59 -9.75
CA GLN A 13 -3.65 7.44 -8.92
C GLN A 13 -2.81 6.42 -9.71
N LYS A 14 -3.28 6.02 -10.89
CA LYS A 14 -2.54 5.07 -11.75
C LYS A 14 -1.14 5.55 -12.09
N THR A 15 -0.98 6.82 -12.49
CA THR A 15 0.34 7.39 -12.78
C THR A 15 1.25 7.35 -11.56
N ARG A 16 0.73 7.68 -10.37
CA ARG A 16 1.51 7.61 -9.13
C ARG A 16 1.96 6.17 -8.84
N ASP A 17 1.06 5.20 -8.99
CA ASP A 17 1.32 3.79 -8.71
C ASP A 17 2.38 3.23 -9.70
N GLU A 18 2.31 3.57 -10.98
CA GLU A 18 3.33 3.23 -11.99
C GLU A 18 4.72 3.81 -11.67
N TRP A 19 4.80 5.08 -11.31
CA TRP A 19 6.07 5.71 -10.91
C TRP A 19 6.63 5.13 -9.61
N ALA A 20 5.76 4.74 -8.67
CA ALA A 20 6.19 4.10 -7.43
C ALA A 20 6.79 2.71 -7.71
N ALA A 21 6.17 1.92 -8.58
CA ALA A 21 6.69 0.63 -9.01
C ALA A 21 8.05 0.77 -9.71
N PHE A 22 8.19 1.73 -10.63
CA PHE A 22 9.44 2.00 -11.34
C PHE A 22 10.56 2.40 -10.37
N ALA A 23 10.29 3.32 -9.44
CA ALA A 23 11.28 3.78 -8.47
C ALA A 23 11.78 2.66 -7.53
N ILE A 24 10.91 1.72 -7.17
CA ILE A 24 11.29 0.57 -6.35
C ILE A 24 12.09 -0.44 -7.17
N LYS A 25 11.57 -0.86 -8.33
CA LYS A 25 12.13 -1.95 -9.14
C LYS A 25 13.41 -1.54 -9.87
N GLU A 26 13.40 -0.38 -10.53
CA GLU A 26 14.48 0.04 -11.43
C GLU A 26 15.50 0.95 -10.74
N MET A 27 15.06 1.80 -9.81
CA MET A 27 15.99 2.70 -9.09
C MET A 27 16.45 2.13 -7.74
N GLY A 28 15.89 1.01 -7.29
CA GLY A 28 16.25 0.39 -6.00
C GLY A 28 15.90 1.25 -4.78
N ILE A 29 14.99 2.22 -4.91
CA ILE A 29 14.59 3.07 -3.79
C ILE A 29 13.70 2.28 -2.85
N SER A 30 13.92 2.40 -1.54
CA SER A 30 13.14 1.66 -0.56
C SER A 30 11.64 2.00 -0.63
N SER A 31 10.78 0.97 -0.49
CA SER A 31 9.32 1.13 -0.45
C SER A 31 8.86 2.12 0.62
N ASN A 32 9.57 2.21 1.75
CA ASN A 32 9.27 3.15 2.82
C ASN A 32 9.49 4.61 2.39
N THR A 33 10.59 4.88 1.69
CA THR A 33 10.88 6.20 1.13
C THR A 33 9.82 6.61 0.10
N ILE A 34 9.47 5.70 -0.82
CA ILE A 34 8.46 5.97 -1.85
C ILE A 34 7.08 6.17 -1.24
N ALA A 35 6.67 5.32 -0.29
CA ALA A 35 5.39 5.45 0.39
C ALA A 35 5.21 6.82 1.05
N LYS A 36 6.24 7.30 1.76
CA LYS A 36 6.22 8.62 2.39
C LYS A 36 6.18 9.75 1.36
N SER A 37 7.00 9.67 0.31
CA SER A 37 7.10 10.73 -0.71
C SER A 37 5.82 10.85 -1.54
N TYR A 38 5.15 9.74 -1.85
CA TYR A 38 4.00 9.70 -2.76
C TYR A 38 2.66 9.69 -2.01
N GLY A 39 2.69 9.83 -0.68
CA GLY A 39 1.51 9.99 0.16
C GLY A 39 0.70 8.71 0.37
N TYR A 40 1.34 7.54 0.35
CA TYR A 40 0.73 6.29 0.80
C TYR A 40 0.67 6.26 2.33
N LYS A 41 -0.26 5.48 2.89
CA LYS A 41 -0.41 5.41 4.35
C LYS A 41 0.77 4.71 5.01
N SER A 42 1.37 3.75 4.32
CA SER A 42 2.54 2.99 4.77
C SER A 42 3.22 2.30 3.59
N SER A 43 4.43 1.77 3.80
CA SER A 43 5.10 0.91 2.82
C SER A 43 4.27 -0.33 2.47
N CYS A 44 3.54 -0.89 3.43
CA CYS A 44 2.63 -2.01 3.17
C CYS A 44 1.42 -1.61 2.31
N ASP A 45 0.81 -0.44 2.57
CA ASP A 45 -0.29 0.10 1.76
C ASP A 45 0.14 0.27 0.29
N LEU A 46 1.37 0.75 0.08
CA LEU A 46 2.00 0.80 -1.24
C LEU A 46 2.17 -0.60 -1.84
N GLU A 47 2.80 -1.54 -1.14
CA GLU A 47 3.02 -2.91 -1.67
C GLU A 47 1.71 -3.64 -2.00
N GLN A 48 0.66 -3.43 -1.21
CA GLN A 48 -0.67 -3.98 -1.50
C GLN A 48 -1.27 -3.36 -2.76
N THR A 49 -1.18 -2.04 -2.90
CA THR A 49 -1.67 -1.32 -4.09
C THR A 49 -0.97 -1.83 -5.35
N LEU A 50 0.37 -1.92 -5.32
CA LEU A 50 1.15 -2.39 -6.47
C LEU A 50 0.87 -3.86 -6.82
N LYS A 51 0.62 -4.72 -5.82
CA LYS A 51 0.24 -6.13 -6.03
C LYS A 51 -1.18 -6.29 -6.58
N GLN A 52 -2.07 -5.35 -6.28
CA GLN A 52 -3.45 -5.35 -6.78
C GLN A 52 -3.44 -5.02 -8.28
N ASP A 53 -2.67 -4.01 -8.68
CA ASP A 53 -2.52 -3.60 -10.09
C ASP A 53 -1.84 -4.68 -10.95
N GLU A 54 -0.90 -5.45 -10.38
CA GLU A 54 -0.27 -6.60 -11.05
C GLU A 54 -1.27 -7.74 -11.31
N LYS A 55 -2.29 -7.91 -10.45
CA LYS A 55 -3.30 -8.98 -10.54
C LYS A 55 -4.50 -8.66 -11.43
N ASP A 56 -4.73 -7.39 -11.74
CA ASP A 56 -5.67 -7.02 -12.80
C ASP A 56 -5.12 -7.38 -14.21
N ALA A 57 -3.82 -7.71 -14.32
CA ALA A 57 -3.22 -8.29 -15.52
C ALA A 57 -3.28 -9.83 -15.53
N ASP A 58 -3.17 -10.52 -14.39
CA ASP A 58 -3.27 -11.98 -14.30
C ASP A 58 -3.93 -12.44 -12.98
N SER A 59 -5.17 -12.91 -13.10
CA SER A 59 -5.90 -13.87 -12.25
C SER A 59 -5.36 -14.19 -10.83
N TYR A 60 -6.07 -13.64 -9.83
CA TYR A 60 -6.48 -14.26 -8.54
C TYR A 60 -5.54 -15.31 -7.89
N ILE A 61 -4.47 -14.88 -7.23
CA ILE A 61 -3.75 -15.72 -6.24
C ILE A 61 -3.67 -14.98 -4.91
N SER A 62 -4.31 -15.53 -3.87
CA SER A 62 -4.36 -15.03 -2.49
C SER A 62 -3.00 -14.51 -1.99
N SER A 63 -2.87 -13.19 -1.79
CA SER A 63 -1.72 -12.61 -1.11
C SER A 63 -2.01 -12.50 0.38
N SER A 64 -1.23 -13.19 1.21
CA SER A 64 -1.22 -13.00 2.66
C SER A 64 -1.07 -11.49 2.96
N PRO A 65 -1.96 -10.87 3.77
CA PRO A 65 -1.85 -9.46 4.10
C PRO A 65 -0.54 -9.22 4.84
N CYS A 66 0.11 -8.06 4.60
CA CYS A 66 1.30 -7.71 5.40
C CYS A 66 0.89 -7.82 6.87
N ALA A 67 1.67 -8.58 7.64
CA ALA A 67 1.41 -8.81 9.04
C ALA A 67 1.16 -7.45 9.72
N ARG A 68 -0.10 -7.18 10.09
CA ARG A 68 -0.39 -6.17 11.09
C ARG A 68 0.33 -6.67 12.34
N SER A 69 1.47 -6.07 12.66
CA SER A 69 2.09 -6.27 13.96
C SER A 69 1.09 -5.82 15.01
N LEU A 70 0.30 -6.77 15.49
CA LEU A 70 -0.45 -6.66 16.74
C LEU A 70 0.58 -6.81 17.85
N THR A 71 1.43 -5.81 18.04
CA THR A 71 1.97 -5.55 19.38
C THR A 71 0.86 -4.81 20.14
N SER A 72 -0.20 -5.54 20.50
CA SER A 72 -1.03 -5.08 21.60
C SER A 72 -0.16 -5.24 22.85
N ASP A 73 0.39 -4.13 23.33
CA ASP A 73 0.79 -4.01 24.73
C ASP A 73 -0.47 -4.22 25.59
N VAL A 74 -0.85 -5.48 25.77
CA VAL A 74 -1.75 -5.85 26.86
C VAL A 74 -0.86 -5.90 28.09
N SER A 75 -0.68 -4.71 28.66
CA SER A 75 -0.26 -4.54 30.04
C SER A 75 -1.15 -5.46 30.88
N LYS A 76 -0.60 -6.60 31.30
CA LYS A 76 -1.23 -7.50 32.27
C LYS A 76 -1.22 -6.78 33.61
N THR A 77 -2.16 -5.86 33.81
CA THR A 77 -2.65 -5.55 35.15
C THR A 77 -3.38 -6.78 35.64
N THR A 78 -2.65 -7.65 36.35
CA THR A 78 -3.24 -8.73 37.13
C THR A 78 -3.87 -8.09 38.37
N ILE A 79 -5.19 -7.98 38.33
CA ILE A 79 -6.14 -7.69 39.39
C ILE A 79 -7.13 -8.87 39.26
N PHE A 80 -7.42 -9.81 40.16
CA PHE A 80 -7.31 -10.02 41.60
C PHE A 80 -7.11 -11.54 41.85
N ASP A 81 -6.49 -11.92 42.97
CA ASP A 81 -7.20 -12.55 44.11
C ASP A 81 -6.54 -12.06 45.40
#